data_AF-A0A7R9N7P9-F1
#
_entry.id   AF-A0A7R9N7P9-F1
#
_cell.length_a   1.000
_cell.length_b   1.000
_cell.length_c   1.000
_cell.angle_alpha   90.00
_cell.angle_beta   90.00
_cell.angle_gamma   90.00
#
_symmetry.space_group_name_H-M   'P 1'
#
loop_
_entity.id
_entity.type
_entity.pdbx_description
1 polymer ?
#
loop_
_entity_poly.entity_id
_entity_poly.type
_entity_poly.pdbx_seq_one_letter_code
_entity_poly.pdbx_strand_id
1 'polypeptide(L)' 'MLKPLVKQIKGRGGEITRVYGDEGYDSRENFNYLAENNVEPVIKIRSNSSTKSRGSPSRAKRVREPKRVRS' A
#
# COMPACT_ATOMS: atom_id res chain seq x y z
N MET A 1 -1.34 8.82 -8.06
CA MET A 1 -0.01 8.48 -7.50
C MET A 1 0.06 8.95 -6.05
N LEU A 2 0.48 8.10 -5.10
CA LEU A 2 0.58 8.45 -3.66
C LEU A 2 1.89 9.17 -3.28
N LYS A 3 2.95 8.99 -4.08
CA LYS A 3 4.30 9.49 -3.80
C LYS A 3 4.37 10.99 -3.47
N PRO A 4 3.73 11.91 -4.24
CA PRO A 4 3.84 13.34 -3.96
C PRO A 4 3.25 13.74 -2.61
N LEU A 5 2.14 13.09 -2.22
CA LEU A 5 1.41 13.39 -1.00
C LEU A 5 2.20 12.99 0.25
N VAL A 6 2.76 11.77 0.24
CA VAL A 6 3.63 11.30 1.33
C VAL A 6 4.88 12.17 1.46
N LYS A 7 5.52 12.53 0.33
CA LYS A 7 6.69 13.41 0.33
C LYS A 7 6.37 14.80 0.91
N GLN A 8 5.21 15.36 0.57
CA GLN A 8 4.78 16.66 1.08
C GLN A 8 4.58 16.64 2.59
N ILE A 9 3.92 15.60 3.13
CA ILE A 9 3.68 15.49 4.58
C ILE A 9 5.00 15.30 5.34
N LYS A 10 5.88 14.40 4.85
CA LYS A 10 7.22 14.23 5.44
C LYS A 10 8.06 15.51 5.37
N GLY A 11 7.98 16.27 4.27
CA GLY A 11 8.67 17.56 4.13
C GLY A 11 8.18 18.64 5.11
N ARG A 12 6.99 18.48 5.68
CA ARG A 12 6.45 19.34 6.75
C ARG A 12 6.77 18.83 8.16
N GLY A 13 7.58 17.77 8.29
CA GLY A 13 7.88 17.11 9.56
C GLY A 13 6.79 16.16 10.06
N GLY A 14 5.79 15.85 9.24
CA GLY A 14 4.72 14.92 9.60
C GLY A 14 5.17 13.46 9.49
N GLU A 15 4.87 12.67 10.52
CA GLU A 15 5.03 11.22 10.51
C GLU A 15 3.75 10.56 9.95
N ILE A 16 3.93 9.56 9.08
CA ILE A 16 2.81 8.83 8.47
C ILE A 16 2.94 7.37 8.83
N THR A 17 2.08 6.89 9.71
CA THR A 17 2.07 5.47 10.11
C THR A 17 1.32 4.61 9.09
N ARG A 18 0.22 5.12 8.53
CA ARG A 18 -0.69 4.36 7.66
C ARG A 18 -1.21 5.21 6.49
N VAL A 19 -1.40 4.58 5.34
CA VAL A 19 -2.02 5.19 4.16
C VAL A 19 -3.22 4.37 3.72
N TYR A 20 -4.40 5.00 3.71
CA TYR A 20 -5.64 4.41 3.24
C TYR A 20 -5.86 4.74 1.77
N GLY A 21 -6.27 3.76 0.98
CA GLY A 21 -6.52 3.93 -0.44
C GLY A 21 -7.49 2.89 -1.00
N ASP A 22 -8.12 3.24 -2.10
CA ASP A 22 -9.00 2.34 -2.84
C ASP A 22 -8.24 1.49 -3.87
N GLU A 23 -9.01 0.76 -4.67
CA GLU A 23 -8.55 -0.13 -5.72
C GLU A 23 -7.79 0.58 -6.87
N GLY A 24 -7.93 1.91 -6.99
CA GLY A 24 -7.18 2.75 -7.92
C GLY A 24 -5.72 2.96 -7.51
N TYR A 25 -5.41 2.80 -6.21
CA TYR A 25 -4.06 2.91 -5.67
C TYR A 25 -3.32 1.57 -5.56
N ASP A 26 -3.95 0.47 -5.97
CA ASP A 26 -3.36 -0.87 -6.01
C ASP A 26 -2.30 -1.01 -7.12
N SER A 27 -1.14 -0.40 -6.90
CA SER A 27 0.01 -0.48 -7.80
C SER A 27 1.27 -0.89 -7.05
N ARG A 28 2.13 -1.69 -7.70
CA ARG A 28 3.41 -2.14 -7.12
C ARG A 28 4.27 -0.98 -6.65
N GLU A 29 4.32 0.09 -7.44
CA GLU A 29 5.09 1.28 -7.11
C GLU A 29 4.62 1.95 -5.82
N ASN A 30 3.31 2.05 -5.59
CA ASN A 30 2.78 2.63 -4.36
C ASN A 30 3.13 1.75 -3.16
N PHE A 31 2.94 0.42 -3.28
CA PHE A 31 3.25 -0.53 -2.21
C PHE A 31 4.75 -0.59 -1.85
N ASN A 32 5.63 -0.51 -2.85
CA ASN A 32 7.07 -0.48 -2.60
C ASN A 32 7.50 0.84 -1.97
N TYR A 33 7.01 1.96 -2.49
CA TYR A 33 7.32 3.28 -1.96
C TYR A 33 6.86 3.42 -0.50
N LEU A 34 5.66 2.95 -0.15
CA LEU A 34 5.17 2.96 1.22
C LEU A 34 6.03 2.07 2.14
N ALA A 35 6.41 0.88 1.67
CA ALA A 35 7.28 -0.04 2.42
C ALA A 35 8.67 0.55 2.69
N GLU A 36 9.31 1.16 1.68
CA GLU A 36 10.60 1.87 1.83
C GLU A 36 10.52 3.02 2.84
N ASN A 37 9.33 3.62 2.96
CA ASN A 37 9.08 4.72 3.86
C ASN A 37 8.58 4.30 5.25
N ASN A 38 8.57 2.99 5.55
CA ASN A 38 8.02 2.38 6.76
C ASN A 38 6.55 2.74 7.05
N VAL A 39 5.77 2.93 5.98
CA VAL A 39 4.35 3.27 6.06
C VAL A 39 3.50 2.04 5.76
N GLU A 40 2.51 1.75 6.61
CA GLU A 40 1.61 0.62 6.41
C GLU A 40 0.58 0.93 5.30
N PRO A 41 0.55 0.14 4.20
CA PRO A 41 -0.41 0.35 3.11
C PRO A 41 -1.75 -0.32 3.43
N VAL A 42 -2.74 0.47 3.83
CA VAL A 42 -4.14 0.03 4.01
C VAL A 42 -4.94 0.28 2.73
N ILE A 43 -4.46 -0.31 1.63
CA ILE A 43 -5.03 -0.15 0.30
C ILE A 43 -5.90 -1.36 -0.05
N LYS A 44 -7.09 -1.12 -0.61
CA LYS A 44 -7.96 -2.18 -1.12
C LYS A 44 -7.32 -2.84 -2.35
N ILE A 45 -7.20 -4.16 -2.32
CA ILE A 45 -6.62 -4.96 -3.40
C ILE A 45 -7.67 -5.26 -4.50
N ARG A 46 -7.26 -5.15 -5.78
CA ARG A 46 -8.08 -5.56 -6.94
C ARG A 46 -8.47 -7.03 -6.85
N SER A 47 -9.71 -7.37 -7.21
CA SER A 47 -10.22 -8.75 -7.16
C SER A 47 -9.37 -9.74 -7.97
N ASN A 48 -8.80 -9.30 -9.09
CA ASN A 48 -7.95 -10.09 -9.98
C ASN A 48 -6.44 -9.96 -9.69
N SER A 49 -6.08 -9.51 -8.49
CA SER A 49 -4.67 -9.37 -8.11
C SER A 49 -3.98 -10.71 -7.92
N SER A 50 -2.82 -10.86 -8.57
CA SER A 50 -1.96 -12.02 -8.36
C SER A 50 -1.35 -12.03 -6.95
N THR A 51 -1.33 -13.21 -6.33
CA THR A 51 -0.68 -13.51 -5.03
C THR A 51 0.86 -13.62 -5.12
N LYS A 52 1.42 -13.54 -6.33
CA LYS A 52 2.86 -13.59 -6.57
C LYS A 52 3.49 -12.22 -6.32
N SER A 53 4.62 -12.18 -5.63
CA SER A 53 5.30 -10.93 -5.27
C SER A 53 5.71 -10.10 -6.49
N ARG A 54 6.19 -10.70 -7.60
CA ARG A 54 6.60 -10.02 -8.86
C ARG A 54 7.22 -8.61 -8.63
N GLY A 55 8.14 -8.49 -7.69
CA GLY A 55 8.84 -7.24 -7.34
C GLY A 55 8.18 -6.35 -6.27
N SER A 56 7.07 -6.78 -5.64
CA SER A 56 6.42 -6.11 -4.51
C SER A 56 5.96 -7.11 -3.45
N PRO A 57 6.86 -7.50 -2.52
CA PRO A 57 6.52 -8.40 -1.42
C PRO A 57 5.45 -7.83 -0.49
N SER A 58 5.45 -6.51 -0.24
CA SER A 58 4.44 -5.82 0.58
C SER A 58 3.04 -5.97 0.00
N ARG A 59 2.89 -5.79 -1.32
CA ARG A 59 1.63 -6.03 -2.03
C ARG A 59 1.21 -7.49 -1.94
N ALA A 60 2.10 -8.44 -2.18
CA ALA A 60 1.75 -9.86 -2.11
C ALA A 60 1.35 -10.29 -0.69
N LYS A 61 1.98 -9.76 0.35
CA LYS A 61 1.57 -9.97 1.73
C LYS A 61 0.13 -9.50 1.94
N ARG A 62 -0.20 -8.29 1.49
CA ARG A 62 -1.56 -7.73 1.58
C ARG A 62 -2.61 -8.52 0.78
N VAL A 63 -2.23 -9.04 -0.39
CA VAL A 63 -3.10 -9.90 -1.22
C VAL A 63 -3.37 -11.25 -0.54
N ARG A 64 -2.38 -11.79 0.19
CA ARG A 64 -2.48 -13.07 0.91
C ARG A 64 -3.16 -12.94 2.27
N GLU A 65 -3.21 -11.75 2.85
CA GLU A 65 -3.93 -11.53 4.09
C GLU A 65 -5.40 -11.92 3.88
N PRO A 66 -5.93 -12.86 4.68
CA PRO A 66 -7.33 -13.22 4.58
C PRO A 66 -8.17 -11.96 4.82
N LYS A 67 -9.21 -11.76 3.99
CA LYS A 67 -10.20 -10.70 4.21
C LYS A 67 -10.87 -10.99 5.57
N ARG A 68 -10.32 -10.43 6.64
CA ARG A 68 -10.83 -10.53 8.02
C ARG A 68 -12.20 -9.84 8.22
N VAL A 69 -12.90 -9.51 7.14
CA VAL A 69 -14.21 -8.88 7.17
C VAL A 69 -15.09 -9.61 6.16
N ARG A 70 -15.88 -10.56 6.67
CA ARG A 70 -17.17 -11.05 6.16
C ARG A 70 -17.68 -12.08 7.19
N SER A 71 -18.12 -11.54 8.32
CA SER A 71 -19.19 -12.13 9.14
C SER A 71 -20.51 -11.68 8.54
#